data_AF-A0A3F2UY65-F1
#
_entry.id   AF-A0A3F2UY65-F1
#
_cell.length_a   1.000
_cell.length_b   1.000
_cell.length_c   1.000
_cell.angle_alpha   90.00
_cell.angle_beta   90.00
_cell.angle_gamma   90.00
#
_symmetry.space_group_name_H-M   'P 1'
#
loop_
_entity.id
_entity.type
_entity.pdbx_description
1 polymer ?
#
loop_
_entity_poly.entity_id
_entity_poly.type
_entity_poly.pdbx_seq_one_letter_code
_entity_poly.pdbx_strand_id
1 'polypeptide(L)'
;MARPAYQITRPDFLTAKRYLERKIGSASPDLGSLRRCIEPEQLQEWCDLNLTRKEWEQTKTTLRQARKRSREYREGGAPKHVDLTPWAHKVITELAKHEGFDNLSDFIEDRFRDEWADLPIEK
;
A
#
# COMPACT_ATOMS: atom_id res chain seq x y z
N MET A 1 21.51 4.25 -17.52
CA MET A 1 21.96 3.94 -16.16
C MET A 1 21.10 2.80 -15.62
N ALA A 2 21.69 1.66 -15.26
CA ALA A 2 20.96 0.54 -14.70
C ALA A 2 20.30 0.96 -13.38
N ARG A 3 19.00 0.73 -13.22
CA ARG A 3 18.30 1.01 -11.96
C ARG A 3 18.96 0.20 -10.85
N PRO A 4 19.27 0.79 -9.68
CA PRO A 4 19.82 0.02 -8.57
C PRO A 4 18.86 -1.13 -8.23
N ALA A 5 19.42 -2.30 -7.94
CA ALA A 5 18.66 -3.43 -7.41
C ALA A 5 17.83 -2.93 -6.21
N TYR A 6 16.60 -3.45 -6.07
CA TYR A 6 15.74 -3.05 -4.96
C TYR A 6 16.44 -3.36 -3.64
N GLN A 7 16.71 -2.32 -2.83
CA GLN A 7 17.34 -2.45 -1.53
C GLN A 7 16.30 -2.21 -0.42
N ILE A 8 16.19 -3.16 0.50
CA ILE A 8 15.46 -2.98 1.76
C ILE A 8 16.20 -1.92 2.57
N THR A 9 15.52 -0.81 2.86
CA THR A 9 16.04 0.28 3.70
C THR A 9 15.59 0.11 5.15
N ARG A 10 16.19 0.86 6.09
CA ARG A 10 15.77 0.84 7.50
C ARG A 10 14.26 1.07 7.71
N PRO A 11 13.60 2.03 7.03
CA PRO A 11 12.15 2.19 7.14
C PRO A 11 11.34 0.98 6.66
N ASP A 12 11.85 0.24 5.69
CA ASP A 12 11.16 -0.94 5.14
C ASP A 12 11.29 -2.16 6.03
N PHE A 13 12.36 -2.24 6.83
CA PHE A 13 12.77 -3.45 7.53
C PHE A 13 11.62 -4.10 8.31
N LEU A 14 10.93 -3.33 9.16
CA LEU A 14 9.82 -3.86 9.96
C LEU A 14 8.63 -4.30 9.10
N THR A 15 8.33 -3.56 8.02
CA THR A 15 7.24 -3.91 7.11
C THR A 15 7.56 -5.18 6.32
N ALA A 16 8.79 -5.28 5.80
CA ALA A 16 9.29 -6.44 5.08
C ALA A 16 9.30 -7.68 5.98
N LYS A 17 9.86 -7.57 7.17
CA LYS A 17 9.95 -8.66 8.14
C LYS A 17 8.56 -9.19 8.50
N ARG A 18 7.63 -8.31 8.89
CA ARG A 18 6.25 -8.71 9.22
C ARG A 18 5.48 -9.31 8.05
N TYR A 19 5.69 -8.81 6.83
CA TYR A 19 5.07 -9.37 5.64
C TYR A 19 5.57 -10.79 5.38
N LEU A 20 6.88 -10.99 5.43
CA LEU A 20 7.50 -12.29 5.21
C LEU A 20 7.12 -13.29 6.32
N GLU A 21 7.12 -12.86 7.58
CA GLU A 21 6.68 -13.70 8.72
C GLU A 21 5.22 -14.14 8.61
N ARG A 22 4.36 -13.34 7.98
CA ARG A 22 2.96 -13.72 7.74
C ARG A 22 2.81 -14.65 6.54
N LYS A 23 3.62 -14.43 5.51
CA LYS A 23 3.58 -15.20 4.26
C LYS A 23 4.18 -16.60 4.47
N ILE A 24 5.25 -16.69 5.25
CA ILE A 24 5.93 -17.92 5.60
C ILE A 24 5.21 -18.51 6.80
N GLY A 25 4.48 -19.61 6.59
CA GLY A 25 3.73 -20.26 7.65
C GLY A 25 4.60 -20.61 8.87
N SER A 26 3.97 -20.69 10.05
CA SER A 26 4.64 -20.87 11.35
C SER A 26 5.53 -22.11 11.47
N ALA A 27 5.37 -23.09 10.59
CA ALA A 27 6.10 -24.35 10.60
C ALA A 27 7.30 -24.41 9.64
N SER A 28 7.58 -23.35 8.86
CA SER A 28 8.75 -23.36 7.97
C SER A 28 10.05 -23.18 8.76
N PRO A 29 11.10 -24.00 8.53
CA PRO A 29 12.43 -23.79 9.09
C PRO A 29 13.01 -22.41 8.72
N ASP A 30 12.56 -21.83 7.60
CA ASP A 30 12.99 -20.53 7.10
C ASP A 30 12.48 -19.36 7.97
N LEU A 31 11.43 -19.59 8.78
CA LEU A 31 10.93 -18.59 9.71
C LEU A 31 11.91 -18.35 10.87
N GLY A 32 12.64 -19.39 11.28
CA GLY A 32 13.64 -19.29 12.35
C GLY A 32 14.82 -18.42 11.94
N SER A 33 15.29 -18.54 10.69
CA SER A 33 16.36 -17.71 10.14
C SER A 33 15.88 -16.28 9.87
N LEU A 34 14.65 -16.10 9.35
CA LEU A 34 14.05 -14.78 9.15
C LEU A 34 13.93 -13.98 10.46
N ARG A 35 13.52 -14.63 11.55
CA ARG A 35 13.39 -13.97 12.86
C ARG A 35 14.72 -13.44 13.39
N ARG A 36 15.83 -14.10 13.04
CA ARG A 36 17.20 -13.72 13.44
C ARG A 36 17.74 -12.51 12.68
N CYS A 37 17.15 -12.14 11.54
CA CYS A 37 17.51 -10.90 10.86
C CYS A 37 17.13 -9.70 11.75
N ILE A 38 18.12 -8.95 12.18
CA ILE A 38 17.96 -7.74 13.01
C ILE A 38 18.26 -6.46 12.21
N GLU A 39 19.03 -6.58 11.12
CA GLU A 39 19.38 -5.47 10.24
C GLU A 39 18.78 -5.63 8.82
N PRO A 40 18.57 -4.52 8.09
CA PRO A 40 18.05 -4.53 6.72
C PRO A 40 18.90 -5.33 5.74
N GLU A 41 20.24 -5.27 5.88
CA GLU A 41 21.18 -5.97 5.02
C GLU A 41 21.04 -7.49 5.17
N GLN A 42 20.89 -7.95 6.42
CA GLN A 42 20.66 -9.38 6.72
C GLN A 42 19.32 -9.86 6.15
N LEU A 43 18.29 -9.00 6.19
CA LEU A 43 16.98 -9.32 5.62
C LEU A 43 17.04 -9.38 4.09
N GLN A 44 17.81 -8.49 3.47
CA GLN A 44 18.05 -8.46 2.04
C GLN A 44 18.75 -9.74 1.58
N GLU A 45 19.86 -10.11 2.22
CA GLU A 45 20.58 -11.35 1.93
C GLU A 45 19.69 -12.58 2.13
N TRP A 46 18.90 -12.60 3.20
CA TRP A 46 17.95 -13.67 3.46
C TRP A 46 16.92 -13.78 2.33
N CYS A 47 16.39 -12.66 1.83
CA CYS A 47 15.45 -12.65 0.72
C CYS A 47 16.07 -13.17 -0.58
N ASP A 48 17.30 -12.78 -0.87
CA ASP A 48 17.99 -13.17 -2.10
C ASP A 48 18.36 -14.67 -2.10
N LEU A 49 18.56 -15.28 -0.93
CA LEU A 49 18.88 -16.70 -0.78
C LEU A 49 17.65 -17.62 -0.68
N ASN A 50 16.57 -17.17 -0.02
CA ASN A 50 15.45 -18.03 0.35
C ASN A 50 14.18 -17.81 -0.49
N LEU A 51 14.05 -16.67 -1.17
CA LEU A 51 12.86 -16.39 -1.98
C LEU A 51 13.09 -16.74 -3.45
N THR A 52 12.08 -17.34 -4.07
CA THR A 52 12.07 -17.44 -5.53
C THR A 52 11.95 -16.06 -6.17
N ARG A 53 12.40 -15.90 -7.42
CA ARG A 53 12.29 -14.63 -8.16
C ARG A 53 10.85 -14.08 -8.16
N LYS A 54 9.84 -14.94 -8.29
CA LYS A 54 8.43 -14.55 -8.31
C LYS A 54 7.98 -14.01 -6.95
N GLU A 55 8.33 -14.70 -5.87
CA GLU A 55 8.01 -14.26 -4.52
C GLU A 55 8.73 -12.97 -4.16
N TRP A 56 9.96 -12.82 -4.62
CA TRP A 56 10.74 -11.61 -4.41
C TRP A 56 10.12 -10.40 -5.10
N GLU A 57 9.66 -10.54 -6.35
CA GLU A 57 8.93 -9.46 -7.04
C GLU A 57 7.62 -9.08 -6.33
N GLN A 58 6.90 -10.06 -5.76
CA GLN A 58 5.71 -9.78 -4.94
C GLN A 58 6.08 -8.98 -3.68
N THR A 59 7.12 -9.39 -2.96
CA THR A 59 7.61 -8.68 -1.77
C THR A 59 8.02 -7.25 -2.12
N LYS A 60 8.78 -7.04 -3.21
CA LYS A 60 9.14 -5.70 -3.69
C LYS A 60 7.91 -4.84 -3.98
N THR A 61 6.87 -5.41 -4.59
CA THR A 61 5.63 -4.70 -4.89
C THR A 61 4.93 -4.26 -3.62
N THR A 62 4.82 -5.15 -2.63
CA THR A 62 4.25 -4.82 -1.32
C THR A 62 5.03 -3.72 -0.61
N LEU A 63 6.36 -3.75 -0.64
CA LEU A 63 7.18 -2.73 -0.01
C LEU A 63 7.10 -1.38 -0.72
N ARG A 64 7.06 -1.36 -2.06
CA ARG A 64 6.79 -0.12 -2.83
C ARG A 64 5.45 0.50 -2.44
N GLN A 65 4.41 -0.32 -2.30
CA GLN A 65 3.09 0.15 -1.85
C GLN A 65 3.10 0.65 -0.40
N ALA A 66 3.88 0.02 0.48
CA ALA A 66 4.04 0.49 1.85
C ALA A 66 4.76 1.84 1.91
N ARG A 67 5.83 2.02 1.13
CA ARG A 67 6.52 3.31 0.97
C ARG A 67 5.60 4.38 0.44
N LYS A 68 4.81 4.07 -0.61
CA LYS A 68 3.82 4.98 -1.19
C LYS A 68 2.83 5.44 -0.12
N ARG A 69 2.21 4.51 0.61
CA ARG A 69 1.29 4.82 1.72
C ARG A 69 1.94 5.68 2.80
N SER A 70 3.14 5.31 3.25
CA SER A 70 3.85 6.08 4.29
C SER A 70 4.13 7.52 3.86
N ARG A 71 4.42 7.74 2.57
CA ARG A 71 4.59 9.07 2.00
C ARG A 71 3.27 9.83 1.97
N GLU A 72 2.20 9.23 1.47
CA GLU A 72 0.86 9.83 1.40
C GLU A 72 0.34 10.25 2.79
N TYR A 73 0.58 9.43 3.82
CA TYR A 73 0.24 9.78 5.21
C TYR A 73 0.99 11.00 5.73
N ARG A 74 2.27 11.17 5.36
CA ARG A 74 3.05 12.37 5.76
C ARG A 74 2.60 13.62 5.04
N GLU A 75 2.19 13.48 3.78
CA GLU A 75 1.75 14.57 2.92
C GLU A 75 0.26 14.94 3.15
N GLY A 76 -0.44 14.27 4.06
CA GLY A 76 -1.85 14.55 4.39
C GLY A 76 -2.87 14.01 3.38
N GLY A 77 -2.40 13.47 2.24
CA GLY A 77 -3.23 12.91 1.18
C GLY A 77 -3.49 11.40 1.30
N ALA A 78 -3.50 10.85 2.52
CA ALA A 78 -3.72 9.41 2.69
C ALA A 78 -5.13 9.02 2.21
N PRO A 79 -5.24 8.06 1.27
CA PRO A 79 -6.54 7.60 0.81
C PRO A 79 -7.34 7.04 1.99
N LYS A 80 -8.61 7.41 2.06
CA LYS A 80 -9.55 6.89 3.04
C LYS A 80 -10.33 5.74 2.43
N HIS A 81 -10.42 4.64 3.17
CA HIS A 81 -11.29 3.52 2.80
C HIS A 81 -12.69 3.80 3.35
N VAL A 82 -13.67 3.76 2.46
CA VAL A 82 -15.09 3.90 2.77
C VAL A 82 -15.79 2.67 2.23
N ASP A 83 -16.64 2.06 3.05
CA ASP A 83 -17.46 0.93 2.63
C ASP A 83 -18.75 1.46 2.01
N LEU A 84 -19.02 1.05 0.77
CA LEU A 84 -20.24 1.36 0.03
C LEU A 84 -21.06 0.08 -0.16
N THR A 85 -22.38 0.21 -0.20
CA THR A 85 -23.21 -0.91 -0.66
C THR A 85 -22.88 -1.23 -2.13
N PRO A 86 -23.02 -2.49 -2.57
CA PRO A 86 -22.69 -2.86 -3.96
C PRO A 86 -23.43 -2.02 -5.01
N TRP A 87 -24.70 -1.68 -4.71
CA TRP A 87 -25.51 -0.82 -5.57
C TRP A 87 -25.00 0.63 -5.59
N ALA A 88 -24.70 1.22 -4.43
CA ALA A 88 -24.17 2.59 -4.37
C ALA A 88 -22.85 2.71 -5.13
N HIS A 89 -21.93 1.75 -4.96
CA HIS A 89 -20.68 1.72 -5.70
C HIS A 89 -20.90 1.67 -7.22
N LYS A 90 -21.83 0.83 -7.67
CA LYS A 90 -22.17 0.72 -9.10
C LYS A 90 -22.69 2.04 -9.66
N VAL A 91 -23.68 2.65 -8.99
CA VAL A 91 -24.29 3.91 -9.42
C VAL A 91 -23.25 5.03 -9.51
N ILE A 92 -22.44 5.21 -8.47
CA ILE A 92 -21.41 6.26 -8.44
C ILE A 92 -20.37 6.04 -9.55
N THR A 93 -19.95 4.79 -9.77
CA THR A 93 -18.97 4.46 -10.83
C THR A 93 -19.52 4.71 -12.23
N GLU A 94 -20.78 4.35 -12.49
CA GLU A 94 -21.42 4.59 -13.79
C GLU A 94 -21.62 6.09 -14.05
N LEU A 95 -22.03 6.85 -13.03
CA LEU A 95 -22.17 8.30 -13.12
C LEU A 95 -20.82 8.99 -13.38
N ALA A 96 -19.77 8.65 -12.62
CA ALA A 96 -18.44 9.22 -12.81
C ALA A 96 -17.92 9.01 -14.24
N LYS A 97 -18.12 7.80 -14.80
CA LYS A 97 -17.73 7.50 -16.18
C LYS A 97 -18.55 8.27 -17.21
N HIS A 98 -19.85 8.41 -16.97
CA HIS A 98 -20.73 9.16 -17.87
C HIS A 98 -20.38 10.65 -17.91
N GLU A 99 -19.96 11.21 -16.78
CA GLU A 99 -19.52 12.61 -16.66
C GLU A 99 -18.04 12.83 -17.03
N GLY A 100 -17.32 11.75 -17.36
CA GLY A 100 -15.95 11.83 -17.89
C GLY A 100 -14.85 11.94 -16.84
N PHE A 101 -15.13 11.60 -15.57
CA PHE A 101 -14.14 11.58 -14.51
C PHE A 101 -13.33 10.28 -14.52
N ASP A 102 -12.00 10.41 -14.45
CA ASP A 102 -11.06 9.29 -14.36
C ASP A 102 -10.98 8.67 -12.95
N ASN A 103 -11.40 9.43 -11.92
CA ASN A 103 -11.31 9.04 -10.52
C ASN A 103 -12.62 9.35 -9.77
N LEU A 104 -13.01 8.45 -8.87
CA LEU A 104 -14.19 8.62 -8.01
C LEU A 104 -14.02 9.76 -7.01
N SER A 105 -12.81 10.01 -6.50
CA SER A 105 -12.59 11.13 -5.58
C SER A 105 -12.85 12.46 -6.27
N ASP A 106 -12.34 12.63 -7.49
CA ASP A 106 -12.51 13.87 -8.27
C ASP A 106 -13.98 14.12 -8.58
N PHE A 107 -14.72 13.07 -8.94
CA PHE A 107 -16.17 13.13 -9.14
C PHE A 107 -16.91 13.55 -7.86
N ILE A 108 -16.57 12.95 -6.71
CA ILE A 108 -17.21 13.29 -5.43
C ILE A 108 -16.86 14.73 -5.02
N GLU A 109 -15.61 15.14 -5.15
CA GLU A 109 -15.16 16.48 -4.81
C GLU A 109 -15.79 17.55 -5.69
N ASP A 110 -15.99 17.28 -6.98
CA ASP A 110 -16.69 18.19 -7.88
C ASP A 110 -18.19 18.28 -7.53
N ARG A 111 -18.82 17.12 -7.36
CA ARG A 111 -20.27 17.02 -7.11
C ARG A 111 -20.71 17.68 -5.80
N PHE A 112 -19.91 17.53 -4.74
CA PHE A 112 -20.26 18.02 -3.40
C PHE A 112 -19.48 19.28 -3.00
N ARG A 113 -18.73 19.89 -3.92
CA ARG A 113 -17.93 21.10 -3.64
C ARG A 113 -18.77 22.22 -3.05
N ASP A 114 -19.85 22.55 -3.76
CA ASP A 114 -20.68 23.70 -3.47
C ASP A 114 -21.57 23.41 -2.24
N GLU A 115 -22.13 22.20 -2.16
CA GLU A 115 -22.94 21.77 -1.01
C GLU A 115 -22.12 21.75 0.31
N TRP A 116 -20.84 21.38 0.25
CA TRP A 116 -19.97 21.40 1.42
C TRP A 116 -19.58 22.82 1.85
N ALA A 117 -19.43 23.76 0.92
CA ALA A 117 -19.08 25.15 1.21
C ALA A 117 -20.19 25.88 1.99
N ASP A 118 -21.44 25.46 1.82
CA ASP A 118 -22.62 26.07 2.43
C ASP A 118 -22.99 25.46 3.80
N LEU A 119 -22.31 24.41 4.25
CA LEU A 119 -22.58 23.80 5.55
C LEU A 119 -21.94 24.61 6.70
N PRO A 120 -22.70 24.96 7.75
CA PRO A 120 -22.14 25.62 8.92
C PRO A 120 -21.17 24.67 9.62
N ILE A 121 -19.90 25.09 9.74
CA ILE A 121 -18.89 24.35 10.50
C ILE A 121 -19.24 24.49 11.98
N GLU A 122 -19.97 23.53 12.54
CA GLU A 122 -20.09 23.38 13.99
C GLU A 122 -18.70 23.07 14.55
N LYS A 123 -18.21 23.97 15.41
CA LYS A 123 -16.91 23.87 16.09
C LYS A 123 -17.00 23.05 17.36
#